data_AF-A0A2G1VZ31-F1
#
_entry.id   AF-A0A2G1VZ31-F1
#
_cell.length_a   1.000
_cell.length_b   1.000
_cell.length_c   1.000
_cell.angle_alpha   90.00
_cell.angle_beta   90.00
_cell.angle_gamma   90.00
#
_symmetry.space_group_name_H-M   'P 1'
#
loop_
_entity.id
_entity.type
_entity.pdbx_description
1 polymer ?
#
loop_
_entity_poly.entity_id
_entity_poly.type
_entity_poly.pdbx_seq_one_letter_code
_entity_poly.pdbx_strand_id
1 'polypeptide(L)'
;MIDLQIAWMLLETLLPTEIAVPAANVVGALTGDAITTAVGVDPFSSLTSSLDVGFAQAEAISTEETDGGFWASVSDALVWTRDTVRDVMMPVGVVALGISLILACTLAWLLNLVALPGNWLAIALMALYAWLGPETGRWQLGLVSLAIAFLLGLVGELVEFLAGAMGASRAGASRRATLMAIVGSIIGAIVGGIVGLPIPVVGPVLAAILFGGLGATAGAMYAEWNDGKTWRDSWRIGQAAFWGRTTGTVGKMVAGLLVLVVCVIGVLF
;
A
#
# COMPACT_ATOMS: atom_id res chain seq x y z
N MET A 1 28.23 -0.91 -0.10
CA MET A 1 29.02 -0.16 0.91
C MET A 1 28.78 1.35 0.88
N ILE A 2 28.23 1.94 -0.19
CA ILE A 2 27.94 3.39 -0.26
C ILE A 2 26.59 3.76 0.39
N ASP A 3 25.62 2.85 0.44
CA ASP A 3 24.27 3.14 0.94
C ASP A 3 24.17 3.33 2.47
N LEU A 4 25.07 2.71 3.24
CA LEU A 4 25.09 2.86 4.70
C LEU A 4 25.64 4.23 5.15
N GLN A 5 26.54 4.85 4.38
CA GLN A 5 27.05 6.18 4.69
C GLN A 5 26.00 7.27 4.45
N ILE A 6 25.18 7.11 3.41
CA ILE A 6 24.10 8.06 3.10
C ILE A 6 22.98 7.95 4.14
N ALA A 7 22.66 6.73 4.60
CA ALA A 7 21.70 6.52 5.69
C ALA A 7 22.16 7.15 7.02
N TRP A 8 23.45 7.05 7.34
CA TRP A 8 24.02 7.69 8.54
C TRP A 8 24.02 9.21 8.48
N MET A 9 24.35 9.81 7.33
CA MET A 9 24.30 11.28 7.16
C MET A 9 22.88 11.84 7.24
N LEU A 10 21.87 11.08 6.80
CA LEU A 10 20.46 11.46 6.91
C LEU A 10 19.92 11.31 8.34
N LEU A 11 20.46 10.36 9.13
CA LEU A 11 20.08 10.16 10.52
C LEU A 11 20.61 11.29 11.42
N GLU A 12 21.83 11.77 11.18
CA GLU A 12 22.41 12.91 11.91
C GLU A 12 21.72 14.25 11.61
N THR A 13 21.13 14.41 10.42
CA THR A 13 20.39 15.63 10.05
C THR A 13 18.94 15.65 10.57
N LEU A 14 18.38 14.50 10.96
CA LEU A 14 16.99 14.38 11.45
C LEU A 14 16.87 14.33 12.98
N LEU A 15 17.97 14.25 13.72
CA LEU A 15 17.96 14.34 15.19
C LEU A 15 18.13 15.79 15.64
N PRO A 16 17.12 16.43 16.26
CA PRO A 16 17.27 17.76 16.83
C PRO A 16 18.26 17.73 18.00
N THR A 17 19.33 18.52 17.89
CA THR A 17 20.44 18.66 18.85
C THR A 17 20.10 19.40 20.16
N GLU A 18 18.84 19.40 20.59
CA GLU A 18 18.39 20.14 21.77
C GLU A 18 17.44 19.28 22.61
N ILE A 19 18.00 18.31 23.34
CA ILE A 19 17.39 17.89 24.62
C ILE A 19 18.24 18.50 25.72
N ALA A 20 17.88 19.74 26.07
CA ALA A 20 18.27 20.36 27.31
C ALA A 20 17.86 19.47 28.49
N VAL A 21 18.84 18.96 29.24
CA VAL A 21 18.61 18.42 30.59
C VAL A 21 18.91 19.54 31.59
N PRO A 22 17.91 20.06 32.34
CA PRO A 22 18.17 20.95 33.44
C PRO A 22 18.31 20.14 34.73
N ALA A 23 19.51 20.07 35.30
CA ALA A 23 19.74 20.05 36.77
C ALA A 23 21.19 19.62 37.11
N ALA A 24 22.03 20.58 37.50
CA ALA A 24 23.08 20.37 38.50
C ALA A 24 23.63 21.70 39.06
N ASN A 25 22.77 22.68 39.34
CA ASN A 25 23.11 23.76 40.28
C ASN A 25 22.73 23.30 41.70
N VAL A 26 23.47 22.33 42.28
CA VAL A 26 23.36 22.02 43.73
C VAL A 26 24.71 21.71 44.41
N VAL A 27 25.80 21.34 43.74
CA VAL A 27 27.04 20.95 44.47
C VAL A 27 28.20 21.93 44.27
N GLY A 28 27.88 23.22 44.37
CA GLY A 28 28.86 24.33 44.47
C GLY A 28 29.06 24.86 45.89
N ALA A 29 28.45 24.24 46.91
CA ALA A 29 28.57 24.66 48.30
C ALA A 29 29.18 23.53 49.12
N LEU A 30 30.23 23.88 49.88
CA LEU A 30 31.04 23.06 50.80
C LEU A 30 32.40 22.59 50.26
N THR A 31 33.23 23.58 49.94
CA THR A 31 34.65 23.61 50.34
C THR A 31 34.83 23.35 51.84
N GLY A 32 35.81 22.53 52.23
CA GLY A 32 36.44 22.58 53.56
C GLY A 32 36.63 21.23 54.25
N ASP A 33 37.91 20.88 54.43
CA ASP A 33 38.47 20.07 55.53
C ASP A 33 37.85 18.71 55.89
N ALA A 34 38.54 17.62 55.52
CA ALA A 34 39.18 16.75 56.51
C ALA A 34 39.81 15.52 55.86
N ILE A 35 41.11 15.39 56.11
CA ILE A 35 41.98 14.27 55.82
C ILE A 35 41.76 13.19 56.91
N THR A 36 41.64 11.92 56.48
CA THR A 36 41.91 10.65 57.21
C THR A 36 41.20 10.35 58.54
N THR A 37 40.48 9.22 58.61
CA THR A 37 40.83 7.98 59.38
C THR A 37 39.60 7.09 59.58
N ALA A 38 39.63 5.86 59.03
CA ALA A 38 38.97 4.61 59.46
C ALA A 38 38.88 3.67 58.25
N VAL A 39 39.94 2.95 57.86
CA VAL A 39 40.20 1.55 58.27
C VAL A 39 38.92 0.75 58.51
N GLY A 40 38.55 -0.10 57.54
CA GLY A 40 37.66 -1.24 57.80
C GLY A 40 36.85 -1.75 56.60
N VAL A 41 37.47 -2.64 55.81
CA VAL A 41 36.84 -3.70 54.99
C VAL A 41 35.91 -3.25 53.84
N ASP A 42 36.44 -3.25 52.60
CA ASP A 42 35.62 -3.09 51.39
C ASP A 42 34.92 -4.42 51.03
N PRO A 43 33.57 -4.49 50.98
CA PRO A 43 32.81 -5.69 50.64
C PRO A 43 32.88 -6.08 49.15
N PHE A 44 33.67 -5.35 48.36
CA PHE A 44 33.60 -5.36 46.91
C PHE A 44 34.45 -6.45 46.26
N SER A 45 35.46 -6.99 46.97
CA SER A 45 36.32 -8.05 46.44
C SER A 45 35.65 -9.43 46.37
N SER A 46 34.58 -9.66 47.14
CA SER A 46 33.80 -10.90 47.08
C SER A 46 32.74 -10.91 45.96
N LEU A 47 32.43 -9.75 45.39
CA LEU A 47 31.50 -9.63 44.26
C LEU A 47 32.21 -9.81 42.92
N THR A 48 33.51 -9.51 42.83
CA THR A 48 34.28 -9.69 41.59
C THR A 48 34.59 -11.17 41.33
N SER A 49 34.91 -11.96 42.38
CA SER A 49 35.20 -13.38 42.21
C SER A 49 33.99 -14.23 41.80
N SER A 50 32.77 -13.79 42.09
CA SER A 50 31.54 -14.49 41.66
C SER A 50 31.09 -14.09 40.26
N LEU A 51 31.54 -12.94 39.76
CA LEU A 51 31.27 -12.50 38.39
C LEU A 51 32.29 -13.09 37.40
N ASP A 52 33.55 -13.30 37.78
CA ASP A 52 34.59 -13.84 36.89
C ASP A 52 34.36 -15.30 36.47
N VAL A 53 33.68 -16.11 37.29
CA VAL A 53 33.39 -17.53 36.95
C VAL A 53 32.25 -17.65 35.92
N GLY A 54 31.38 -16.65 35.82
CA GLY A 54 30.23 -16.66 34.91
C GLY A 54 30.55 -16.29 33.46
N PHE A 55 31.67 -15.61 33.21
CA PHE A 55 32.06 -15.16 31.85
C PHE A 55 33.12 -16.05 31.18
N ALA A 56 33.73 -16.99 31.91
CA ALA A 56 34.80 -17.86 31.37
C ALA A 56 34.30 -19.09 30.58
N GLN A 57 32.99 -19.32 30.50
CA GLN A 57 32.37 -20.38 29.68
C GLN A 57 31.35 -19.85 28.66
N ALA A 58 31.61 -18.68 28.07
CA ALA A 58 31.03 -18.39 26.78
C ALA A 58 31.87 -19.13 25.72
N GLU A 59 31.56 -20.41 25.54
CA GLU A 59 31.96 -21.20 24.38
C GLU A 59 31.72 -20.33 23.15
N ALA A 60 32.77 -20.08 22.37
CA ALA A 60 32.62 -19.40 21.09
C ALA A 60 31.69 -20.28 20.26
N ILE A 61 30.41 -19.91 20.21
CA ILE A 61 29.47 -20.40 19.23
C ILE A 61 30.05 -19.91 17.91
N SER A 62 30.91 -20.74 17.31
CA SER A 62 31.08 -20.74 15.88
C SER A 62 29.70 -21.08 15.34
N THR A 63 28.90 -20.07 15.09
CA THR A 63 27.98 -20.16 13.98
C THR A 63 28.88 -20.47 12.80
N GLU A 64 28.99 -21.76 12.45
CA GLU A 64 29.13 -22.14 11.06
C GLU A 64 28.00 -21.40 10.35
N GLU A 65 28.32 -20.18 9.93
CA GLU A 65 27.53 -19.40 9.00
C GLU A 65 27.61 -20.22 7.73
N THR A 66 26.70 -21.18 7.65
CA THR A 66 26.44 -21.94 6.45
C THR A 66 26.07 -20.87 5.44
N ASP A 67 26.97 -20.63 4.49
CA ASP A 67 26.83 -19.76 3.31
C ASP A 67 25.57 -20.06 2.44
N GLY A 68 24.60 -20.83 2.96
CA GLY A 68 23.38 -21.27 2.31
C GLY A 68 22.18 -21.36 3.27
N GLY A 69 21.98 -20.37 4.14
CA GLY A 69 20.75 -20.26 4.93
C GLY A 69 19.49 -20.21 4.05
N PHE A 70 18.31 -20.55 4.61
CA PHE A 70 17.04 -20.55 3.88
C PHE A 70 16.81 -19.26 3.08
N TRP A 71 17.10 -18.10 3.67
CA TRP A 71 16.96 -16.80 3.00
C TRP A 71 17.92 -16.60 1.83
N ALA A 72 19.13 -17.16 1.89
CA ALA A 72 20.07 -17.14 0.77
C ALA A 72 19.57 -18.04 -0.37
N SER A 73 19.06 -19.23 -0.06
CA SER A 73 18.43 -20.09 -1.07
C SER A 73 17.20 -19.42 -1.71
N VAL A 74 16.40 -18.70 -0.93
CA VAL A 74 15.25 -17.93 -1.44
C VAL A 74 15.72 -16.75 -2.31
N SER A 75 16.74 -15.99 -1.91
CA SER A 75 17.27 -14.90 -2.72
C SER A 75 17.85 -15.41 -4.03
N ASP A 76 18.60 -16.50 -3.99
CA ASP A 76 19.20 -17.11 -5.18
C ASP A 76 18.13 -17.64 -6.12
N ALA A 77 17.08 -18.28 -5.59
CA ALA A 77 15.93 -18.72 -6.37
C ALA A 77 15.20 -17.53 -7.02
N LEU A 78 15.02 -16.40 -6.30
CA LEU A 78 14.39 -15.20 -6.84
C LEU A 78 15.23 -14.54 -7.93
N VAL A 79 16.54 -14.42 -7.72
CA VAL A 79 17.48 -13.88 -8.70
C VAL A 79 17.51 -14.76 -9.95
N TRP A 80 17.66 -16.07 -9.76
CA TRP A 80 17.60 -17.04 -10.86
C TRP A 80 16.29 -16.95 -11.64
N THR A 81 15.15 -16.81 -10.95
CA THR A 81 13.84 -16.67 -11.60
C THR A 81 13.77 -15.38 -12.40
N ARG A 82 14.19 -14.24 -11.81
CA ARG A 82 14.22 -12.94 -12.48
C ARG A 82 15.09 -13.00 -13.74
N ASP A 83 16.29 -13.55 -13.63
CA ASP A 83 17.25 -13.60 -14.73
C ASP A 83 16.75 -14.53 -15.84
N THR A 84 16.18 -15.69 -15.50
CA THR A 84 15.53 -16.60 -16.47
C THR A 84 14.38 -15.92 -17.21
N VAL A 85 13.52 -15.20 -16.50
CA VAL A 85 12.39 -14.48 -17.12
C VAL A 85 12.90 -13.34 -17.99
N ARG A 86 13.91 -12.60 -17.54
CA ARG A 86 14.54 -11.53 -18.32
C ARG A 86 15.14 -12.09 -19.61
N ASP A 87 15.81 -13.23 -19.58
CA ASP A 87 16.38 -13.86 -20.78
C ASP A 87 15.30 -14.24 -21.81
N VAL A 88 14.12 -14.66 -21.35
CA VAL A 88 12.97 -14.92 -22.23
C VAL A 88 12.33 -13.64 -22.76
N MET A 89 12.30 -12.57 -21.95
CA MET A 89 11.63 -11.31 -22.27
C MET A 89 12.47 -10.33 -23.10
N MET A 90 13.80 -10.31 -22.92
CA MET A 90 14.69 -9.38 -23.62
C MET A 90 14.65 -9.51 -25.15
N PRO A 91 14.48 -10.71 -25.76
CA PRO A 91 14.25 -10.86 -27.19
C PRO A 91 12.97 -10.18 -27.70
N VAL A 92 11.94 -10.06 -26.85
CA VAL A 92 10.65 -9.43 -27.19
C VAL A 92 10.80 -7.92 -27.37
N GLY A 93 11.89 -7.34 -26.85
CA GLY A 93 12.24 -5.93 -26.98
C GLY A 93 11.59 -5.07 -25.89
N VAL A 94 12.38 -4.16 -25.31
CA VAL A 94 11.97 -3.29 -24.19
C VAL A 94 10.71 -2.46 -24.48
N VAL A 95 10.52 -2.07 -25.74
CA VAL A 95 9.35 -1.33 -26.22
C VAL A 95 8.09 -2.18 -26.12
N ALA A 96 8.15 -3.45 -26.54
CA ALA A 96 6.99 -4.34 -26.48
C ALA A 96 6.59 -4.63 -25.03
N LEU A 97 7.56 -4.78 -24.12
CA LEU A 97 7.31 -4.92 -22.69
C LEU A 97 6.61 -3.70 -22.11
N GLY A 98 7.08 -2.49 -22.42
CA GLY A 98 6.45 -1.25 -21.96
C GLY A 98 5.04 -1.05 -22.51
N ILE A 99 4.80 -1.35 -23.79
CA ILE A 99 3.45 -1.33 -24.38
C ILE A 99 2.55 -2.35 -23.67
N SER A 100 3.04 -3.57 -23.43
CA SER A 100 2.29 -4.62 -22.74
C SER A 100 1.91 -4.19 -21.32
N LEU A 101 2.81 -3.51 -20.60
CA LEU A 101 2.52 -2.94 -19.29
C LEU A 101 1.39 -1.91 -19.35
N ILE A 102 1.45 -0.95 -20.29
CA ILE A 102 0.44 0.09 -20.44
C ILE A 102 -0.93 -0.53 -20.76
N LEU A 103 -0.98 -1.53 -21.64
CA LEU A 103 -2.20 -2.26 -21.97
C LEU A 103 -2.74 -3.02 -20.76
N ALA A 104 -1.89 -3.71 -20.00
CA ALA A 104 -2.28 -4.43 -18.80
C ALA A 104 -2.80 -3.48 -17.70
N CYS A 105 -2.14 -2.32 -17.51
CA CYS A 105 -2.61 -1.28 -16.58
C CYS A 105 -3.92 -0.65 -17.04
N THR A 106 -4.13 -0.48 -18.34
CA THR A 106 -5.41 -0.02 -18.91
C THR A 106 -6.53 -1.01 -18.62
N LEU A 107 -6.27 -2.31 -18.81
CA LEU A 107 -7.23 -3.34 -18.46
C LEU A 107 -7.53 -3.34 -16.96
N ALA A 108 -6.49 -3.28 -16.13
CA ALA A 108 -6.64 -3.19 -14.67
C ALA A 108 -7.47 -1.96 -14.25
N TRP A 109 -7.27 -0.82 -14.91
CA TRP A 109 -8.08 0.38 -14.68
C TRP A 109 -9.56 0.16 -15.02
N LEU A 110 -9.87 -0.53 -16.12
CA LEU A 110 -11.25 -0.86 -16.51
C LEU A 110 -11.94 -1.81 -15.51
N LEU A 111 -11.19 -2.66 -14.80
CA LEU A 111 -11.75 -3.56 -13.78
C LEU A 111 -12.42 -2.80 -12.61
N ASN A 112 -12.04 -1.54 -12.36
CA ASN A 112 -12.71 -0.72 -11.34
C ASN A 112 -14.21 -0.52 -11.61
N LEU A 113 -14.64 -0.57 -12.88
CA LEU A 113 -16.05 -0.46 -13.28
C LEU A 113 -16.92 -1.57 -12.68
N VAL A 114 -16.36 -2.77 -12.51
CA VAL A 114 -17.04 -3.95 -11.96
C VAL A 114 -16.70 -4.18 -10.48
N ALA A 115 -16.30 -3.12 -9.76
CA ALA A 115 -16.00 -3.15 -8.32
C ALA A 115 -14.78 -4.02 -7.92
N LEU A 116 -13.87 -4.29 -8.86
CA LEU A 116 -12.61 -4.96 -8.55
C LEU A 116 -11.53 -3.96 -8.11
N PRO A 117 -10.50 -4.41 -7.36
CA PRO A 117 -9.37 -3.58 -6.91
C PRO A 117 -8.38 -3.30 -8.07
N GLY A 118 -8.86 -2.70 -9.15
CA GLY A 118 -8.11 -2.48 -10.38
C GLY A 118 -6.86 -1.61 -10.21
N ASN A 119 -6.94 -0.58 -9.36
CA ASN A 119 -5.79 0.29 -9.09
C ASN A 119 -4.63 -0.45 -8.41
N TRP A 120 -4.93 -1.35 -7.47
CA TRP A 120 -3.93 -2.19 -6.82
C TRP A 120 -3.27 -3.15 -7.81
N LEU A 121 -4.07 -3.74 -8.72
CA LEU A 121 -3.53 -4.59 -9.78
C LEU A 121 -2.58 -3.80 -10.70
N ALA A 122 -2.96 -2.58 -11.09
CA ALA A 122 -2.09 -1.71 -11.90
C ALA A 122 -0.77 -1.41 -11.17
N ILE A 123 -0.82 -1.04 -9.89
CA ILE A 123 0.39 -0.78 -9.07
C ILE A 123 1.25 -2.05 -8.94
N ALA A 124 0.64 -3.22 -8.75
CA ALA A 124 1.36 -4.49 -8.68
C ALA A 124 2.06 -4.83 -10.02
N LEU A 125 1.41 -4.57 -11.15
CA LEU A 125 2.00 -4.73 -12.47
C LEU A 125 3.15 -3.75 -12.70
N MET A 126 3.01 -2.49 -12.26
CA MET A 126 4.10 -1.51 -12.29
C MET A 126 5.28 -1.96 -11.42
N ALA A 127 5.04 -2.46 -10.21
CA ALA A 127 6.08 -2.97 -9.32
C ALA A 127 6.80 -4.18 -9.96
N LEU A 128 6.05 -5.11 -10.54
CA LEU A 128 6.60 -6.26 -11.25
C LEU A 128 7.47 -5.82 -12.43
N TYR A 129 7.01 -4.82 -13.19
CA TYR A 129 7.78 -4.25 -14.30
C TYR A 129 9.03 -3.51 -13.82
N ALA A 130 8.97 -2.78 -12.72
CA ALA A 130 10.14 -2.13 -12.13
C ALA A 130 11.20 -3.16 -11.69
N TRP A 131 10.78 -4.38 -11.33
CA TRP A 131 11.66 -5.45 -10.89
C TRP A 131 12.22 -6.32 -12.03
N LEU A 132 11.43 -6.62 -13.06
CA LEU A 132 11.83 -7.45 -14.21
C LEU A 132 12.36 -6.63 -15.40
N GLY A 133 11.98 -5.36 -15.48
CA GLY A 133 12.20 -4.50 -16.63
C GLY A 133 13.64 -4.01 -16.76
N PRO A 134 13.88 -3.11 -17.73
CA PRO A 134 15.20 -2.55 -17.98
C PRO A 134 15.71 -1.75 -16.76
N GLU A 135 16.94 -2.03 -16.32
CA GLU A 135 17.57 -1.33 -15.18
C GLU A 135 18.11 0.07 -15.52
N THR A 136 18.34 0.34 -16.81
CA THR A 136 18.87 1.62 -17.29
C THR A 136 18.32 1.95 -18.66
N GLY A 137 17.99 3.23 -18.88
CA GLY A 137 17.65 3.78 -20.18
C GLY A 137 16.15 4.06 -20.35
N ARG A 138 15.76 4.37 -21.60
CA ARG A 138 14.35 4.60 -21.96
C ARG A 138 13.54 3.33 -21.72
N TRP A 139 12.29 3.44 -21.27
CA TRP A 139 11.44 2.31 -20.86
C TRP A 139 11.74 1.72 -19.48
N GLN A 140 12.60 2.34 -18.67
CA GLN A 140 12.75 2.00 -17.25
C GLN A 140 11.66 2.64 -16.41
N LEU A 141 11.02 1.88 -15.51
CA LEU A 141 10.10 2.45 -14.52
C LEU A 141 10.82 2.69 -13.18
N GLY A 142 10.93 3.96 -12.77
CA GLY A 142 11.56 4.33 -11.50
C GLY A 142 10.69 4.12 -10.25
N LEU A 143 11.35 4.00 -9.10
CA LEU A 143 10.69 3.87 -7.78
C LEU A 143 9.82 5.09 -7.42
N VAL A 144 10.17 6.29 -7.89
CA VAL A 144 9.38 7.51 -7.68
C VAL A 144 8.00 7.38 -8.31
N SER A 145 7.93 6.89 -9.56
CA SER A 145 6.66 6.65 -10.26
C SER A 145 5.80 5.62 -9.51
N LEU A 146 6.42 4.58 -8.98
CA LEU A 146 5.73 3.58 -8.17
C LEU A 146 5.19 4.16 -6.86
N ALA A 147 5.97 5.00 -6.17
CA ALA A 147 5.53 5.67 -4.95
C ALA A 147 4.36 6.63 -5.20
N ILE A 148 4.41 7.42 -6.28
CA ILE A 148 3.31 8.31 -6.67
C ILE A 148 2.06 7.48 -7.02
N ALA A 149 2.22 6.42 -7.82
CA ALA A 149 1.12 5.52 -8.17
C ALA A 149 0.47 4.89 -6.93
N PHE A 150 1.29 4.46 -5.96
CA PHE A 150 0.80 3.92 -4.70
C PHE A 150 -0.03 4.93 -3.90
N LEU A 151 0.45 6.17 -3.76
CA LEU A 151 -0.29 7.24 -3.08
C LEU A 151 -1.60 7.57 -3.78
N LEU A 152 -1.60 7.65 -5.12
CA LEU A 152 -2.82 7.86 -5.90
C LEU A 152 -3.82 6.71 -5.76
N GLY A 153 -3.33 5.46 -5.79
CA GLY A 153 -4.15 4.28 -5.52
C GLY A 153 -4.82 4.35 -4.16
N LEU A 154 -4.05 4.69 -3.12
CA LEU A 154 -4.56 4.85 -1.76
C LEU A 154 -5.64 5.93 -1.68
N VAL A 155 -5.44 7.08 -2.33
CA VAL A 155 -6.45 8.16 -2.41
C VAL A 155 -7.71 7.66 -3.12
N GLY A 156 -7.58 6.92 -4.22
CA GLY A 156 -8.72 6.37 -4.96
C GLY A 156 -9.57 5.41 -4.12
N GLU A 157 -8.93 4.51 -3.38
CA GLU A 157 -9.61 3.60 -2.47
C GLU A 157 -10.25 4.33 -1.29
N LEU A 158 -9.57 5.33 -0.74
CA LEU A 158 -10.13 6.16 0.33
C LEU A 158 -11.38 6.91 -0.14
N VAL A 159 -11.36 7.47 -1.36
CA VAL A 159 -12.53 8.15 -1.93
C VAL A 159 -13.69 7.18 -2.10
N GLU A 160 -13.46 5.96 -2.61
CA GLU A 160 -14.51 4.96 -2.73
C GLU A 160 -15.07 4.53 -1.37
N PHE A 161 -14.19 4.32 -0.38
CA PHE A 161 -14.59 3.95 0.97
C PHE A 161 -15.42 5.05 1.64
N LEU A 162 -15.00 6.31 1.52
CA LEU A 162 -15.74 7.46 2.06
C LEU A 162 -17.07 7.66 1.36
N ALA A 163 -17.13 7.55 0.03
CA ALA A 163 -18.36 7.67 -0.73
C ALA A 163 -19.36 6.55 -0.38
N GLY A 164 -18.88 5.30 -0.24
CA GLY A 164 -19.69 4.15 0.15
C GLY A 164 -20.19 4.26 1.60
N ALA A 165 -19.31 4.64 2.53
CA ALA A 165 -19.65 4.80 3.94
C ALA A 165 -20.68 5.93 4.15
N MET A 166 -20.50 7.08 3.49
CA MET A 166 -21.44 8.21 3.60
C MET A 166 -22.79 7.91 2.91
N GLY A 167 -22.80 7.19 1.79
CA GLY A 167 -24.02 6.83 1.07
C GLY A 167 -24.91 5.86 1.85
N ALA A 168 -24.36 4.75 2.34
CA ALA A 168 -25.15 3.71 3.00
C ALA A 168 -25.56 4.06 4.44
N SER A 169 -24.67 4.70 5.21
CA SER A 169 -24.92 4.99 6.64
C SER A 169 -26.00 6.06 6.85
N ARG A 170 -26.08 7.06 5.98
CA ARG A 170 -27.04 8.17 6.12
C ARG A 170 -28.49 7.79 5.76
N ALA A 171 -28.67 6.68 5.05
CA ALA A 171 -29.99 6.24 4.58
C ALA A 171 -30.63 5.14 5.44
N GLY A 172 -29.92 4.59 6.44
CA GLY A 172 -30.42 3.49 7.26
C GLY A 172 -30.54 2.17 6.49
N ALA A 173 -29.65 1.95 5.52
CA ALA A 173 -29.62 0.73 4.72
C ALA A 173 -29.29 -0.49 5.60
N SER A 174 -30.01 -1.59 5.41
CA SER A 174 -29.70 -2.86 6.07
C SER A 174 -28.39 -3.44 5.52
N ARG A 175 -27.75 -4.34 6.29
CA ARG A 175 -26.56 -5.06 5.82
C ARG A 175 -26.86 -5.85 4.54
N ARG A 176 -28.06 -6.43 4.47
CA ARG A 176 -28.56 -7.17 3.30
C ARG A 176 -28.74 -6.25 2.09
N ALA A 177 -29.28 -5.05 2.30
CA ALA A 177 -29.41 -4.04 1.24
C ALA A 177 -28.07 -3.60 0.69
N THR A 178 -27.06 -3.42 1.55
CA THR A 178 -25.69 -3.11 1.14
C THR A 178 -25.11 -4.23 0.27
N LEU A 179 -25.26 -5.49 0.68
CA LEU A 179 -24.77 -6.64 -0.09
C LEU A 179 -25.46 -6.75 -1.46
N MET A 180 -26.79 -6.63 -1.49
CA MET A 180 -27.55 -6.71 -2.74
C MET A 180 -27.27 -5.52 -3.66
N ALA A 181 -26.96 -4.35 -3.10
CA ALA A 181 -26.49 -3.21 -3.89
C ALA A 181 -25.15 -3.48 -4.57
N ILE A 182 -24.20 -4.14 -3.89
CA ILE A 182 -22.92 -4.52 -4.49
C ILE A 182 -23.14 -5.51 -5.64
N VAL A 183 -23.90 -6.58 -5.40
CA VAL A 183 -24.20 -7.59 -6.43
C VAL A 183 -24.94 -6.96 -7.61
N GLY A 184 -25.97 -6.17 -7.33
CA GLY A 184 -26.71 -5.43 -8.33
C GLY A 184 -25.82 -4.48 -9.12
N SER A 185 -24.89 -3.78 -8.47
CA SER A 185 -23.93 -2.91 -9.15
C SER A 185 -23.02 -3.65 -10.10
N ILE A 186 -22.54 -4.83 -9.74
CA ILE A 186 -21.65 -5.62 -10.60
C ILE A 186 -22.42 -6.06 -11.84
N ILE A 187 -23.61 -6.64 -11.66
CA ILE A 187 -24.48 -7.08 -12.76
C ILE A 187 -24.82 -5.88 -13.65
N GLY A 188 -25.24 -4.78 -13.05
CA GLY A 188 -25.55 -3.54 -13.74
C GLY A 188 -24.36 -3.01 -14.55
N ALA A 189 -23.17 -2.94 -13.96
CA ALA A 189 -21.98 -2.46 -14.64
C ALA A 189 -21.58 -3.35 -15.84
N ILE A 190 -21.67 -4.67 -15.70
CA ILE A 190 -21.41 -5.62 -16.79
C ILE A 190 -22.43 -5.42 -17.92
N VAL A 191 -23.72 -5.40 -17.59
CA VAL A 191 -24.79 -5.19 -18.57
C VAL A 191 -24.62 -3.84 -19.27
N GLY A 192 -24.36 -2.77 -18.52
CA GLY A 192 -24.11 -1.43 -19.06
C GLY A 192 -22.89 -1.40 -19.97
N GLY A 193 -21.79 -2.04 -19.59
CA GLY A 193 -20.58 -2.12 -20.42
C GLY A 193 -20.81 -2.85 -21.75
N ILE A 194 -21.64 -3.90 -21.76
CA ILE A 194 -21.98 -4.68 -22.96
C ILE A 194 -22.95 -3.92 -23.87
N VAL A 195 -24.01 -3.34 -23.29
CA VAL A 195 -25.02 -2.56 -24.04
C VAL A 195 -24.39 -1.29 -24.60
N GLY A 196 -23.57 -0.62 -23.80
CA GLY A 196 -22.90 0.62 -24.14
C GLY A 196 -23.84 1.80 -24.38
N LEU A 197 -23.25 2.97 -24.57
CA LEU A 197 -23.88 4.11 -25.23
C LEU A 197 -23.33 4.21 -26.66
N PRO A 198 -24.05 4.82 -27.61
CA PRO A 198 -23.61 5.00 -29.00
C PRO A 198 -22.50 6.05 -29.14
N ILE A 199 -21.50 6.00 -28.26
CA ILE A 199 -20.30 6.81 -28.23
C ILE A 199 -19.14 5.81 -28.12
N PRO A 200 -18.28 5.66 -29.14
CA PRO A 200 -17.15 4.75 -29.10
C PRO A 200 -16.24 5.03 -27.91
N VAL A 201 -15.68 3.98 -27.30
CA VAL A 201 -14.74 4.01 -26.16
C VAL A 201 -15.32 4.56 -24.85
N VAL A 202 -15.88 5.77 -24.86
CA VAL A 202 -16.43 6.44 -23.66
C VAL A 202 -17.81 5.90 -23.30
N GLY A 203 -18.62 5.51 -24.29
CA GLY A 203 -19.97 5.03 -24.09
C GLY A 203 -20.07 3.80 -23.18
N PRO A 204 -19.27 2.73 -23.41
CA PRO A 204 -19.23 1.57 -22.53
C PRO A 204 -18.86 1.91 -21.08
N VAL A 205 -17.89 2.81 -20.87
CA VAL A 205 -17.45 3.23 -19.53
C VAL A 205 -18.56 3.97 -18.80
N LEU A 206 -19.19 4.96 -19.46
CA LEU A 206 -20.30 5.71 -18.88
C LEU A 206 -21.51 4.81 -18.62
N ALA A 207 -21.83 3.90 -19.55
CA ALA A 207 -22.90 2.94 -19.40
C ALA A 207 -22.64 2.00 -18.21
N ALA A 208 -21.42 1.50 -18.04
CA ALA A 208 -21.06 0.66 -16.89
C ALA A 208 -21.22 1.42 -15.56
N ILE A 209 -20.81 2.69 -15.48
CA ILE A 209 -20.98 3.50 -14.26
C ILE A 209 -22.47 3.74 -13.95
N LEU A 210 -23.25 4.14 -14.97
CA LEU A 210 -24.68 4.45 -14.79
C LEU A 210 -25.48 3.19 -14.46
N PHE A 211 -25.33 2.12 -15.23
CA PHE A 211 -26.04 0.87 -14.97
C PHE A 211 -25.54 0.20 -13.69
N GLY A 212 -24.28 0.40 -13.29
CA GLY A 212 -23.78 -0.01 -11.98
C GLY A 212 -24.50 0.71 -10.84
N GLY A 213 -24.71 2.03 -10.95
CA GLY A 213 -25.52 2.78 -10.00
C GLY A 213 -26.99 2.31 -9.97
N LEU A 214 -27.60 2.10 -11.13
CA LEU A 214 -28.98 1.59 -11.24
C LEU A 214 -29.12 0.18 -10.66
N GLY A 215 -28.14 -0.67 -10.92
CA GLY A 215 -28.06 -2.01 -10.34
C GLY A 215 -27.93 -1.96 -8.82
N ALA A 216 -27.12 -1.04 -8.29
CA ALA A 216 -27.03 -0.81 -6.84
C ALA A 216 -28.37 -0.39 -6.24
N THR A 217 -29.09 0.50 -6.93
CA THR A 217 -30.42 0.97 -6.54
C THR A 217 -31.41 -0.19 -6.47
N ALA A 218 -31.51 -0.95 -7.57
CA ALA A 218 -32.43 -2.08 -7.69
C ALA A 218 -32.12 -3.17 -6.64
N GLY A 219 -30.85 -3.50 -6.44
CA GLY A 219 -30.42 -4.47 -5.43
C GLY A 219 -30.75 -4.02 -4.00
N ALA A 220 -30.46 -2.77 -3.66
CA ALA A 220 -30.79 -2.21 -2.34
C ALA A 220 -32.30 -2.21 -2.08
N MET A 221 -33.09 -1.72 -3.05
CA MET A 221 -34.55 -1.68 -2.95
C MET A 221 -35.18 -3.06 -2.83
N TYR A 222 -34.68 -4.03 -3.60
CA TYR A 222 -35.15 -5.42 -3.56
C TYR A 222 -34.95 -6.04 -2.17
N ALA A 223 -33.79 -5.81 -1.55
CA ALA A 223 -33.52 -6.30 -0.20
C ALA A 223 -34.47 -5.65 0.84
N GLU A 224 -34.64 -4.33 0.79
CA GLU A 224 -35.47 -3.61 1.76
C GLU A 224 -36.96 -3.89 1.62
N TRP A 225 -37.42 -4.13 0.39
CA TRP A 225 -38.80 -4.56 0.16
C TRP A 225 -39.04 -5.96 0.74
N ASN A 226 -38.10 -6.89 0.57
CA ASN A 226 -38.17 -8.22 1.19
C ASN A 226 -38.10 -8.17 2.72
N ASP A 227 -37.52 -7.13 3.30
CA ASP A 227 -37.46 -6.89 4.74
C ASP A 227 -38.70 -6.11 5.25
N GLY A 228 -39.68 -5.83 4.38
CA GLY A 228 -40.99 -5.26 4.74
C GLY A 228 -41.02 -3.73 4.87
N LYS A 229 -39.98 -3.02 4.44
CA LYS A 229 -39.96 -1.55 4.49
C LYS A 229 -40.93 -0.93 3.47
N THR A 230 -41.38 0.29 3.78
CA THR A 230 -42.28 1.02 2.88
C THR A 230 -41.58 1.39 1.57
N TRP A 231 -42.34 1.50 0.48
CA TRP A 231 -41.80 1.89 -0.83
C TRP A 231 -41.00 3.20 -0.80
N ARG A 232 -41.45 4.18 0.01
CA ARG A 232 -40.78 5.49 0.15
C ARG A 232 -39.41 5.36 0.81
N ASP A 233 -39.30 4.52 1.84
CA ASP A 233 -38.03 4.28 2.54
C ASP A 233 -37.05 3.52 1.65
N SER A 234 -37.53 2.46 0.96
CA SER A 234 -36.72 1.68 0.03
C SER A 234 -36.19 2.55 -1.12
N TRP A 235 -37.01 3.45 -1.68
CA TRP A 235 -36.57 4.37 -2.73
C TRP A 235 -35.46 5.32 -2.24
N ARG A 236 -35.59 5.88 -1.03
CA ARG A 236 -34.55 6.74 -0.43
C ARG A 236 -33.23 5.99 -0.23
N ILE A 237 -33.30 4.74 0.22
CA ILE A 237 -32.13 3.86 0.38
C ILE A 237 -31.49 3.55 -0.98
N GLY A 238 -32.32 3.24 -1.98
CA GLY A 238 -31.87 3.01 -3.36
C GLY A 238 -31.13 4.21 -3.96
N GLN A 239 -31.68 5.42 -3.82
CA GLN A 239 -31.03 6.64 -4.31
C GLN A 239 -29.69 6.91 -3.61
N ALA A 240 -29.60 6.62 -2.32
CA ALA A 240 -28.34 6.74 -1.59
C ALA A 240 -27.31 5.71 -2.06
N ALA A 241 -27.74 4.47 -2.36
CA ALA A 241 -26.90 3.44 -2.96
C ALA A 241 -26.41 3.83 -4.37
N PHE A 242 -27.28 4.43 -5.20
CA PHE A 242 -26.91 4.96 -6.52
C PHE A 242 -25.75 5.96 -6.40
N TRP A 243 -25.98 7.04 -5.64
CA TRP A 243 -25.01 8.13 -5.58
C TRP A 243 -23.73 7.73 -4.86
N GLY A 244 -23.82 6.92 -3.80
CA GLY A 244 -22.66 6.35 -3.13
C GLY A 244 -21.80 5.51 -4.08
N ARG A 245 -22.43 4.64 -4.89
CA ARG A 245 -21.72 3.79 -5.84
C ARG A 245 -21.14 4.58 -7.01
N THR A 246 -21.92 5.46 -7.63
CA THR A 246 -21.50 6.23 -8.80
C THR A 246 -20.38 7.20 -8.46
N THR A 247 -20.50 7.98 -7.38
CA THR A 247 -19.45 8.94 -7.00
C THR A 247 -18.17 8.25 -6.55
N GLY A 248 -18.28 7.15 -5.79
CA GLY A 248 -17.12 6.35 -5.40
C GLY A 248 -16.39 5.75 -6.60
N THR A 249 -17.14 5.16 -7.55
CA THR A 249 -16.56 4.58 -8.78
C THR A 249 -15.89 5.66 -9.63
N VAL A 250 -16.53 6.82 -9.83
CA VAL A 250 -15.95 7.93 -10.59
C VAL A 250 -14.65 8.42 -9.94
N GLY A 251 -14.66 8.65 -8.62
CA GLY A 251 -13.47 9.10 -7.89
C GLY A 251 -12.32 8.10 -8.01
N LYS A 252 -12.60 6.81 -7.85
CA LYS A 252 -11.62 5.74 -8.01
C LYS A 252 -11.09 5.61 -9.44
N MET A 253 -11.96 5.79 -10.44
CA MET A 253 -11.58 5.79 -11.85
C MET A 253 -10.66 6.97 -12.18
N VAL A 254 -10.91 8.16 -11.63
CA VAL A 254 -10.01 9.33 -11.81
C VAL A 254 -8.65 9.05 -11.19
N ALA A 255 -8.60 8.54 -9.96
CA ALA A 255 -7.35 8.16 -9.32
C ALA A 255 -6.58 7.10 -10.13
N GLY A 256 -7.27 6.07 -10.62
CA GLY A 256 -6.69 5.04 -11.47
C GLY A 256 -6.19 5.57 -12.83
N LEU A 257 -6.87 6.57 -13.39
CA LEU A 257 -6.41 7.23 -14.61
C LEU A 257 -5.10 8.00 -14.34
N LEU A 258 -4.99 8.66 -13.19
CA LEU A 258 -3.73 9.32 -12.79
C LEU A 258 -2.61 8.30 -12.58
N VAL A 259 -2.88 7.13 -11.99
CA VAL A 259 -1.91 6.01 -11.92
C VAL A 259 -1.45 5.59 -13.30
N LEU A 260 -2.37 5.46 -14.26
CA LEU A 260 -2.05 5.11 -15.64
C LEU A 260 -1.20 6.18 -16.33
N VAL A 261 -1.51 7.46 -16.11
CA VAL A 261 -0.68 8.57 -16.61
C VAL A 261 0.73 8.51 -16.02
N VAL A 262 0.87 8.23 -14.72
CA VAL A 262 2.16 8.05 -14.06
C VAL A 262 2.92 6.85 -14.65
N CYS A 263 2.23 5.75 -14.95
CA CYS A 263 2.83 4.61 -15.63
C CYS A 263 3.36 4.99 -17.02
N VAL A 264 2.56 5.70 -17.83
CA VAL A 264 2.96 6.12 -19.18
C VAL A 264 4.15 7.07 -19.12
N ILE A 265 4.08 8.10 -18.27
CA ILE A 265 5.18 9.05 -18.10
C ILE A 265 6.43 8.34 -17.59
N GLY A 266 6.30 7.54 -16.55
CA GLY A 266 7.41 6.86 -15.90
C GLY A 266 8.08 5.79 -16.76
N VAL A 267 7.45 5.32 -17.83
CA VAL A 267 8.08 4.42 -18.81
C VAL A 267 8.69 5.21 -19.97
N LEU A 268 8.08 6.32 -20.40
CA LEU A 268 8.53 7.06 -21.58
C LEU A 268 9.68 8.05 -21.30
N PHE A 269 9.80 8.54 -20.06
CA PHE A 269 10.76 9.56 -19.64
C PHE A 269 11.63 9.06 -18.49
#